data_AF-A0A8H4XJZ2-F1
#
_entry.id   AF-A0A8H4XJZ2-F1
#
_cell.length_a   1.000
_cell.length_b   1.000
_cell.length_c   1.000
_cell.angle_alpha   90.00
_cell.angle_beta   90.00
_cell.angle_gamma   90.00
#
_symmetry.space_group_name_H-M   'P 1'
#
loop_
_entity.id
_entity.type
_entity.pdbx_description
1 polymer ?
#
loop_
_entity_poly.entity_id
_entity_poly.type
_entity_poly.pdbx_seq_one_letter_code
_entity_poly.pdbx_strand_id
1 'polypeptide(L)'
;MSDAQLFEDTFTITSINSQKYDRVSRISCTSTDNLTTFTLDVNTELYPCAVGESLSLALASTLSLDGKDEDAAAGRGGWRDV
;
A
#
# COMPACT_ATOMS: atom_id res chain seq x y z
N MET A 1 23.65 -2.76 1.80
CA MET A 1 22.21 -3.03 2.02
C MET A 1 21.57 -1.68 2.20
N SER A 2 21.27 -0.99 1.10
CA SER A 2 20.28 0.09 1.12
C SER A 2 18.97 -0.59 1.48
N ASP A 3 18.40 -0.25 2.62
CA ASP A 3 17.08 -0.74 2.97
C ASP A 3 16.09 -0.05 2.04
N ALA A 4 15.56 -0.82 1.08
CA ALA A 4 14.58 -0.33 0.11
C ALA A 4 13.23 -0.06 0.78
N GLN A 5 13.00 -0.60 1.97
CA GLN A 5 11.77 -0.45 2.72
C GLN A 5 11.78 0.88 3.48
N LEU A 6 10.93 1.80 3.05
CA LEU A 6 10.80 3.14 3.65
C LEU A 6 9.87 3.14 4.87
N PHE A 7 8.89 2.23 4.86
CA PHE A 7 7.88 2.13 5.90
C PHE A 7 7.31 0.71 5.91
N GLU A 8 7.08 0.15 7.09
CA GLU A 8 6.31 -1.08 7.29
C GLU A 8 5.62 -1.04 8.64
N ASP A 9 4.32 -1.36 8.66
CA ASP A 9 3.55 -1.48 9.89
C ASP A 9 2.28 -2.33 9.65
N THR A 10 1.65 -2.77 10.74
CA THR A 10 0.39 -3.51 10.74
C THR A 10 -0.74 -2.63 11.28
N PHE A 11 -1.82 -2.55 10.52
CA PHE A 11 -2.97 -1.69 10.76
C PHE A 11 -4.26 -2.49 10.85
N THR A 12 -5.22 -1.96 11.60
CA THR A 12 -6.61 -2.43 11.59
C THR A 12 -7.48 -1.46 10.79
N ILE A 13 -8.34 -1.98 9.91
CA ILE A 13 -9.33 -1.17 9.19
C ILE A 13 -10.40 -0.69 10.17
N THR A 14 -10.52 0.63 10.34
CA THR A 14 -11.49 1.25 11.25
C THR A 14 -12.75 1.72 10.55
N SER A 15 -12.69 2.03 9.25
CA SER A 15 -13.86 2.40 8.45
C SER A 15 -13.63 2.18 6.95
N ILE A 16 -14.74 2.01 6.22
CA ILE A 16 -14.75 1.87 4.75
C ILE A 16 -15.83 2.79 4.18
N ASN A 17 -15.48 3.63 3.20
CA ASN A 17 -16.41 4.47 2.45
C ASN A 17 -16.48 4.02 0.98
N SER A 18 -17.63 3.46 0.60
CA SER A 18 -17.95 2.97 -0.74
C SER A 18 -19.12 3.73 -1.39
N GLN A 19 -19.44 4.94 -0.94
CA GLN A 19 -20.68 5.63 -1.34
C GLN A 19 -20.73 6.06 -2.81
N LYS A 20 -19.56 6.24 -3.47
CA LYS A 20 -19.48 6.88 -4.79
C LYS A 20 -19.10 5.92 -5.92
N TYR A 21 -18.40 4.84 -5.62
CA TYR A 21 -17.84 3.94 -6.62
C TYR A 21 -18.15 2.49 -6.25
N ASP A 22 -18.48 1.68 -7.26
CA ASP A 22 -18.83 0.27 -7.04
C ASP A 22 -17.60 -0.60 -6.75
N ARG A 23 -16.44 -0.23 -7.31
CA ARG A 23 -15.22 -1.05 -7.32
C ARG A 23 -14.09 -0.51 -6.47
N VAL A 24 -14.20 0.73 -6.01
CA VAL A 24 -13.15 1.40 -5.23
C VAL A 24 -13.78 1.93 -3.95
N SER A 25 -13.16 1.62 -2.83
CA SER A 25 -13.56 2.17 -1.54
C SER A 25 -12.38 2.86 -0.87
N ARG A 26 -12.68 3.90 -0.10
CA ARG A 26 -11.70 4.52 0.79
C ARG A 26 -11.69 3.79 2.12
N ILE A 27 -10.58 3.15 2.45
CA ILE A 27 -10.36 2.56 3.77
C ILE A 27 -9.65 3.57 4.68
N SER A 28 -10.02 3.59 5.96
CA SER A 28 -9.25 4.28 7.00
C SER A 28 -8.73 3.23 7.97
N CYS A 29 -7.45 3.33 8.33
CA CYS A 29 -6.79 2.35 9.17
C CYS A 29 -5.98 3.01 10.28
N THR A 30 -5.81 2.30 11.39
CA THR A 30 -5.02 2.71 12.56
C THR A 30 -4.00 1.64 12.89
N SER A 31 -2.76 2.03 13.17
CA SER A 31 -1.67 1.12 13.50
C SER A 31 -1.93 0.41 14.83
N THR A 32 -1.26 -0.72 15.03
CA THR A 32 -1.44 -1.56 16.23
C THR A 32 -1.05 -0.80 17.52
N ASP A 33 -0.09 0.12 17.43
CA ASP A 33 0.32 0.99 18.54
C ASP A 33 -0.54 2.25 18.72
N ASN A 34 -1.51 2.49 17.82
CA ASN A 34 -2.38 3.66 17.77
C ASN A 34 -1.67 5.01 17.54
N LEU A 35 -0.42 5.00 17.05
CA LEU A 35 0.34 6.22 16.77
C LEU A 35 0.19 6.71 15.33
N THR A 36 -0.15 5.81 14.40
CA THR A 36 -0.20 6.10 12.97
C THR A 36 -1.60 5.81 12.43
N THR A 37 -2.09 6.68 11.56
CA THR A 37 -3.32 6.44 10.79
C THR A 37 -3.06 6.72 9.32
N PHE A 38 -3.74 5.99 8.44
CA PHE A 38 -3.70 6.28 7.00
C PHE A 38 -5.08 6.09 6.37
N THR A 39 -5.25 6.72 5.21
CA THR A 39 -6.39 6.51 4.31
C THR A 39 -5.89 6.08 2.95
N LEU A 40 -6.54 5.08 2.35
CA LEU A 40 -6.16 4.57 1.03
C LEU A 40 -7.40 4.27 0.19
N ASP A 41 -7.38 4.63 -1.08
CA ASP A 41 -8.38 4.22 -2.05
C ASP A 41 -7.94 2.89 -2.67
N VAL A 42 -8.70 1.81 -2.42
CA VAL A 42 -8.37 0.44 -2.82
C VAL A 42 -9.43 -0.09 -3.77
N ASN A 43 -9.02 -0.87 -4.78
CA ASN A 43 -9.96 -1.63 -5.59
C ASN A 43 -10.54 -2.80 -4.77
N THR A 44 -11.70 -2.56 -4.14
CA THR A 44 -12.38 -3.51 -3.25
C THR A 44 -13.10 -4.65 -3.98
N GLU A 45 -13.21 -4.60 -5.31
CA GLU A 45 -13.69 -5.74 -6.11
C GLU A 45 -12.59 -6.82 -6.21
N LEU A 46 -11.34 -6.40 -6.37
CA LEU A 46 -10.19 -7.32 -6.49
C LEU A 46 -9.62 -7.73 -5.13
N TYR A 47 -9.59 -6.81 -4.17
CA TYR A 47 -9.11 -7.04 -2.82
C TYR A 47 -10.22 -6.66 -1.82
N PRO A 48 -11.10 -7.62 -1.48
CA PRO A 48 -12.17 -7.37 -0.52
C PRO A 48 -11.60 -6.94 0.83
N CYS A 49 -12.21 -5.93 1.46
CA CYS A 49 -11.80 -5.42 2.76
C CYS A 49 -12.99 -5.39 3.73
N ALA A 50 -12.74 -5.64 5.01
CA ALA A 50 -13.74 -5.55 6.07
C ALA A 50 -13.28 -4.69 7.25
N VAL A 51 -14.21 -3.98 7.90
CA VAL A 51 -13.90 -3.27 9.16
C VAL A 51 -13.51 -4.28 10.24
N GLY A 52 -12.43 -3.98 10.98
CA GLY A 52 -11.83 -4.87 11.97
C GLY A 52 -10.79 -5.85 11.41
N GLU A 53 -10.62 -5.90 10.08
CA GLU A 53 -9.56 -6.68 9.44
C GLU A 53 -8.17 -6.07 9.70
N SER A 54 -7.16 -6.93 9.83
CA SER A 54 -5.76 -6.53 9.99
C SER A 54 -5.03 -6.61 8.66
N LEU A 55 -4.25 -5.58 8.34
CA LEU A 55 -3.50 -5.40 7.11
C LEU A 55 -2.03 -5.12 7.43
N SER A 56 -1.10 -5.75 6.73
CA SER A 56 0.30 -5.33 6.72
C SER A 56 0.54 -4.40 5.54
N LEU A 57 1.06 -3.21 5.79
CA LEU A 57 1.37 -2.21 4.78
C LEU A 57 2.88 -1.95 4.75
N ALA A 58 3.48 -2.08 3.57
CA ALA A 58 4.87 -1.71 3.32
C ALA A 58 4.95 -0.70 2.17
N LEU A 59 5.79 0.33 2.33
CA LEU A 59 6.19 1.26 1.28
C LEU A 59 7.68 1.05 1.02
N ALA A 60 8.03 0.79 -0.24
CA ALA A 60 9.42 0.63 -0.66
C ALA A 60 9.76 1.64 -1.77
N SER A 61 11.01 2.08 -1.82
CA SER A 61 11.51 2.99 -2.86
C SER A 61 11.81 2.27 -4.18
N THR A 62 11.99 0.95 -4.15
CA THR A 62 12.31 0.11 -5.30
C THR A 62 11.70 -1.29 -5.15
N LEU A 63 11.46 -1.96 -6.28
CA LEU A 63 11.08 -3.38 -6.33
C LEU A 63 12.30 -4.32 -6.40
N SER A 64 13.51 -3.77 -6.62
CA SER A 64 14.75 -4.56 -6.71
C SER A 64 15.09 -5.20 -5.36
N LEU A 65 15.20 -6.53 -5.36
CA LEU A 65 15.53 -7.31 -4.15
C LEU A 65 16.93 -7.01 -3.60
N ASP A 66 17.85 -6.50 -4.43
CA ASP A 66 19.21 -6.15 -4.02
C ASP A 66 19.35 -4.69 -3.54
N GLY A 67 18.23 -3.96 -3.48
CA GLY A 67 18.16 -2.57 -3.02
C GLY A 67 18.88 -1.58 -3.93
N LYS A 68 19.30 -2.00 -5.13
CA LYS A 68 19.86 -1.10 -6.12
C LYS A 68 18.74 -0.45 -6.91
N ASP A 69 18.79 0.87 -6.94
CA ASP A 69 18.04 1.69 -7.86
C ASP A 69 18.62 1.55 -9.27
N GLU A 70 18.41 0.39 -9.90
CA GLU A 70 18.58 0.30 -11.36
C GLU A 70 17.48 1.11 -12.07
N ASP A 71 16.36 1.34 -11.37
CA ASP A 71 15.16 2.00 -11.87
C ASP A 71 14.92 3.44 -11.34
N ALA A 72 15.81 4.04 -10.55
CA ALA A 72 15.70 5.49 -10.27
C ALA A 72 15.84 6.34 -11.55
N ALA A 73 16.45 5.78 -12.60
CA ALA A 73 16.43 6.33 -13.95
C ALA A 73 15.19 5.89 -14.79
N ALA A 74 14.46 4.87 -14.33
CA ALA A 74 13.35 4.22 -15.02
C ALA A 74 11.96 4.75 -14.64
N GLY A 75 11.87 6.04 -14.29
CA GLY A 75 10.61 6.78 -14.51
C GLY A 75 10.16 6.81 -16.00
N ARG A 76 10.82 6.06 -16.90
CA ARG A 76 10.63 6.03 -18.36
C ARG A 76 10.84 4.66 -19.02
N GLY A 77 11.08 3.57 -18.29
CA GLY A 77 11.18 2.23 -18.87
C GLY A 77 9.78 1.65 -19.12
N GLY A 78 9.52 1.07 -20.30
CA GLY A 78 8.25 0.43 -20.59
C GLY A 78 8.02 -0.78 -19.68
N TRP A 79 6.76 -0.97 -19.25
CA TRP A 79 6.38 -2.15 -18.47
C TRP A 79 6.70 -3.41 -19.28
N ARG A 80 7.70 -4.18 -18.82
CA ARG A 80 8.23 -5.38 -19.50
C ARG A 80 8.80 -5.07 -20.89
N ASP A 81 9.63 -4.04 -21.03
CA ASP A 81 10.51 -3.95 -22.20
C ASP A 81 11.44 -5.19 -22.21
N VAL A 82 10.98 -6.24 -22.90
CA VAL A 82 11.73 -7.41 -23.36
C VAL A 82 12.10 -7.24 -24.83
#